data_AF-A0A8T5BA70-F1
#
_entry.id   AF-A0A8T5BA70-F1
#
_cell.length_a   1.000
_cell.length_b   1.000
_cell.length_c   1.000
_cell.angle_alpha   90.00
_cell.angle_beta   90.00
_cell.angle_gamma   90.00
#
_symmetry.space_group_name_H-M   'P 1'
#
loop_
_entity.id
_entity.type
_entity.pdbx_description
1 polymer ?
#
loop_
_entity_poly.entity_id
_entity_poly.type
_entity_poly.pdbx_seq_one_letter_code
_entity_poly.pdbx_strand_id
1 'polypeptide(L)'
;MTLGWIVFYISAYLLKLDRFGFEVHPLYAFYKSTRLNSFIENLGRLCPGLWRVLGNIGVAASVGQIIFMSYLLFINLYRFFYLPERASPVMPLIPGVTIRTESLPWFLAAAGVVILLHELSHGVQCVVEEVPIRSSAILVAVVTFGGAVEPDEEKLEKAATSSKMRIFAAGSMVNLATGIFLIMFFILLGGVLPEPVYIFLQWVYFLSINIALVNMLPIHPLDGGRIFKAFISKWQRGGKIIERVTMYSFIILMASNLILSLIRFGFIPI
;
A
#
# COMPACT_ATOMS: atom_id res chain seq x y z
N MET A 1 -17.37 17.07 -7.77
CA MET A 1 -17.10 15.61 -7.72
C MET A 1 -18.21 14.80 -7.05
N THR A 2 -18.75 15.23 -5.90
CA THR A 2 -19.79 14.50 -5.15
C THR A 2 -21.10 14.25 -5.92
N LEU A 3 -21.61 15.24 -6.67
CA LEU A 3 -22.84 15.06 -7.48
C LEU A 3 -22.65 14.03 -8.61
N GLY A 4 -21.49 14.04 -9.27
CA GLY A 4 -21.15 13.10 -10.32
C GLY A 4 -21.00 11.67 -9.82
N TRP A 5 -20.46 11.48 -8.61
CA TRP A 5 -20.39 10.16 -7.99
C TRP A 5 -21.75 9.64 -7.54
N ILE A 6 -22.62 10.51 -7.01
CA ILE A 6 -24.00 10.14 -6.66
C ILE A 6 -24.76 9.70 -7.91
N VAL A 7 -24.61 10.45 -9.02
CA VAL A 7 -25.19 10.06 -10.31
C VAL A 7 -24.61 8.74 -10.80
N PHE A 8 -23.29 8.53 -10.74
CA PHE A 8 -22.66 7.25 -11.12
C PHE A 8 -23.15 6.09 -10.25
N TYR A 9 -23.21 6.25 -8.92
CA TYR A 9 -23.68 5.24 -7.98
C TYR A 9 -25.13 4.83 -8.25
N ILE A 10 -26.01 5.82 -8.43
CA ILE A 10 -27.42 5.57 -8.77
C ILE A 10 -27.53 4.92 -10.15
N SER A 11 -26.76 5.38 -11.14
CA SER A 11 -26.73 4.80 -12.49
C SER A 11 -26.25 3.35 -12.46
N ALA A 12 -25.18 3.07 -11.71
CA ALA A 12 -24.61 1.74 -11.58
C ALA A 12 -25.58 0.76 -10.92
N TYR A 13 -26.30 1.22 -9.89
CA TYR A 13 -27.34 0.46 -9.22
C TYR A 13 -28.54 0.19 -10.14
N LEU A 14 -29.02 1.21 -10.88
CA LEU A 14 -30.14 1.08 -11.81
C LEU A 14 -29.81 0.19 -13.02
N LEU A 15 -28.60 0.30 -13.55
CA LEU A 15 -28.14 -0.48 -14.71
C LEU A 15 -27.64 -1.89 -14.34
N LYS A 16 -27.63 -2.26 -13.05
CA LYS A 16 -27.11 -3.55 -12.56
C LYS A 16 -25.72 -3.85 -13.14
N LEU A 17 -24.81 -2.89 -12.95
CA LEU A 17 -23.43 -3.02 -13.44
C LEU A 17 -22.64 -4.16 -12.76
N ASP A 18 -23.18 -4.74 -11.67
CA ASP A 18 -22.72 -5.99 -11.06
C ASP A 18 -22.63 -7.14 -12.08
N ARG A 19 -23.56 -7.18 -13.04
CA ARG A 19 -23.58 -8.17 -14.12
C ARG A 19 -22.44 -8.01 -15.13
N PHE A 20 -21.80 -6.84 -15.15
CA PHE A 20 -20.68 -6.51 -16.01
C PHE A 20 -19.34 -6.49 -15.24
N GLY A 21 -19.32 -6.99 -14.00
CA GLY A 21 -18.13 -7.09 -13.16
C GLY A 21 -17.85 -5.85 -12.30
N PHE A 22 -18.79 -4.91 -12.19
CA PHE A 22 -18.64 -3.76 -11.30
C PHE A 22 -19.21 -4.03 -9.90
N GLU A 23 -18.36 -4.01 -8.87
CA GLU A 23 -18.79 -3.95 -7.47
C GLU A 23 -18.76 -2.50 -7.00
N VAL A 24 -19.92 -1.85 -6.94
CA VAL A 24 -20.03 -0.42 -6.62
C VAL A 24 -20.49 -0.22 -5.19
N HIS A 25 -19.66 0.48 -4.41
CA HIS A 25 -19.91 0.91 -3.04
C HIS A 25 -20.10 2.43 -2.96
N PRO A 26 -20.65 2.97 -1.86
CA PRO A 26 -20.95 4.40 -1.73
C PRO A 26 -19.76 5.34 -1.96
N LEU A 27 -18.51 4.90 -1.76
CA LEU A 27 -17.30 5.72 -1.88
C LEU A 27 -16.24 5.13 -2.82
N TYR A 28 -16.48 3.97 -3.43
CA TYR A 28 -15.55 3.34 -4.36
C TYR A 28 -16.25 2.30 -5.22
N ALA A 29 -15.68 1.98 -6.37
CA ALA A 29 -16.14 0.91 -7.24
C ALA A 29 -14.96 0.02 -7.63
N PHE A 30 -15.17 -1.29 -7.70
CA PHE A 30 -14.25 -2.21 -8.33
C PHE A 30 -14.77 -2.56 -9.70
N TYR A 31 -13.88 -2.61 -10.68
CA TYR A 31 -14.12 -3.31 -11.92
C TYR A 31 -13.30 -4.60 -11.90
N LYS A 32 -13.95 -5.73 -11.60
CA LYS A 32 -13.31 -7.04 -11.61
C LYS A 32 -13.12 -7.49 -13.03
N SER A 33 -11.88 -7.82 -13.37
CA SER A 33 -11.51 -8.31 -14.69
C SER A 33 -10.59 -9.52 -14.56
N THR A 34 -10.53 -10.34 -15.59
CA THR A 34 -9.52 -11.40 -15.72
C THR A 34 -8.50 -11.06 -16.81
N ARG A 35 -8.68 -9.93 -17.50
CA ARG A 35 -7.84 -9.54 -18.64
C ARG A 35 -6.38 -9.39 -18.27
N LEU A 36 -6.08 -8.90 -17.06
CA LEU A 36 -4.71 -8.74 -16.58
C LEU A 36 -4.13 -10.03 -15.97
N ASN A 37 -4.93 -11.08 -15.71
CA ASN A 37 -4.42 -12.33 -15.13
C ASN A 37 -3.36 -12.95 -16.03
N SER A 38 -3.64 -13.04 -17.34
CA SER A 38 -2.68 -13.60 -18.31
C SER A 38 -1.37 -12.82 -18.37
N PHE A 39 -1.44 -11.49 -18.27
CA PHE A 39 -0.26 -10.62 -18.21
C PHE A 39 0.55 -10.88 -16.94
N ILE A 40 -0.09 -10.94 -15.77
CA ILE A 40 0.56 -11.22 -14.49
C ILE A 40 1.19 -12.62 -14.49
N GLU A 41 0.48 -13.63 -14.99
CA GLU A 41 0.97 -14.99 -15.14
C GLU A 41 2.21 -15.07 -16.04
N ASN A 42 2.16 -14.41 -17.20
CA ASN A 42 3.30 -14.34 -18.09
C ASN A 42 4.48 -13.67 -17.41
N LEU A 43 4.27 -12.53 -16.74
CA LEU A 43 5.31 -11.79 -16.03
C LEU A 43 5.97 -12.64 -14.92
N GLY A 44 5.17 -13.34 -14.12
CA GLY A 44 5.65 -14.27 -13.09
C GLY A 44 6.43 -15.46 -13.65
N ARG A 45 6.12 -15.90 -14.87
CA ARG A 45 6.79 -17.04 -15.53
C ARG A 45 8.08 -16.66 -16.29
N LEU A 46 8.32 -15.39 -16.60
CA LEU A 46 9.50 -14.96 -17.38
C LEU A 46 10.83 -15.37 -16.69
N CYS A 47 10.95 -15.15 -15.38
CA CYS A 47 12.15 -15.50 -14.59
C CYS A 47 11.79 -15.88 -13.13
N PRO A 48 11.23 -17.07 -12.86
CA PRO A 48 10.76 -17.44 -11.52
C PRO A 48 11.85 -17.39 -10.44
N GLY A 49 13.10 -17.73 -10.82
CA GLY A 49 14.25 -17.65 -9.92
C GLY A 49 14.56 -16.21 -9.47
N LEU A 50 14.52 -15.25 -10.40
CA LEU A 50 14.71 -13.83 -10.10
C LEU A 50 13.63 -13.33 -9.15
N TRP A 51 12.36 -13.61 -9.46
CA TRP A 51 11.24 -13.21 -8.61
C TRP A 51 11.33 -13.81 -7.21
N ARG A 52 11.77 -15.06 -7.08
CA ARG A 52 11.98 -15.70 -5.77
C ARG A 52 13.11 -15.03 -4.97
N VAL A 53 14.21 -14.63 -5.62
CA VAL A 53 15.29 -13.86 -4.99
C VAL A 53 14.77 -12.50 -4.54
N LEU A 54 14.06 -11.77 -5.42
CA LEU A 54 13.44 -10.49 -5.07
C LEU A 54 12.43 -10.62 -3.93
N GLY A 55 11.65 -11.70 -3.89
CA GLY A 55 10.74 -11.99 -2.78
C GLY A 55 11.49 -12.21 -1.46
N ASN A 56 12.60 -12.95 -1.46
CA ASN A 56 13.43 -13.13 -0.27
C ASN A 56 14.07 -11.81 0.21
N ILE A 57 14.56 -10.98 -0.73
CA ILE A 57 15.04 -9.62 -0.44
C ILE A 57 13.90 -8.78 0.15
N GLY A 58 12.71 -8.86 -0.43
CA GLY A 58 11.51 -8.19 0.05
C GLY A 58 11.20 -8.55 1.49
N VAL A 59 11.21 -9.84 1.85
CA VAL A 59 11.01 -10.30 3.23
C VAL A 59 12.06 -9.71 4.18
N ALA A 60 13.33 -9.68 3.78
CA ALA A 60 14.38 -9.05 4.60
C ALA A 60 14.16 -7.54 4.75
N ALA A 61 13.79 -6.87 3.66
CA ALA A 61 13.47 -5.45 3.65
C ALA A 61 12.26 -5.12 4.55
N SER A 62 11.22 -5.98 4.57
CA SER A 62 10.05 -5.84 5.45
C SER A 62 10.43 -5.72 6.91
N VAL A 63 11.38 -6.55 7.37
CA VAL A 63 11.88 -6.51 8.75
C VAL A 63 12.57 -5.16 9.02
N GLY A 64 13.41 -4.70 8.08
CA GLY A 64 14.05 -3.39 8.16
C GLY A 64 13.04 -2.24 8.20
N GLN A 65 11.99 -2.29 7.37
CA GLN A 65 10.92 -1.30 7.30
C GLN A 65 10.12 -1.25 8.62
N ILE A 66 9.81 -2.41 9.21
CA ILE A 66 9.16 -2.49 10.53
C ILE A 66 10.02 -1.82 11.59
N ILE A 67 11.31 -2.16 11.66
CA ILE A 67 12.24 -1.60 12.65
C ILE A 67 12.35 -0.08 12.46
N PHE A 68 12.54 0.37 11.22
CA PHE A 68 12.70 1.78 10.90
C PHE A 68 11.44 2.58 11.21
N MET A 69 10.25 2.11 10.82
CA MET A 69 9.00 2.80 11.14
C MET A 69 8.68 2.79 12.63
N SER A 70 8.98 1.70 13.32
CA SER A 70 8.85 1.66 14.78
C SER A 70 9.73 2.74 15.41
N TYR A 71 11.00 2.81 15.01
CA TYR A 71 11.94 3.83 15.46
C TYR A 71 11.40 5.25 15.19
N LEU A 72 10.92 5.54 13.97
CA LEU A 72 10.36 6.83 13.61
C LEU A 72 9.15 7.22 14.46
N LEU A 73 8.21 6.30 14.70
CA LEU A 73 7.03 6.59 15.51
C LEU A 73 7.36 6.77 16.99
N PHE A 74 8.30 5.99 17.53
CA PHE A 74 8.73 6.14 18.93
C PHE A 74 9.52 7.42 19.15
N ILE A 75 10.48 7.74 18.27
CA ILE A 75 11.26 8.97 18.40
C ILE A 75 10.39 10.20 18.22
N ASN A 76 9.39 10.14 17.34
CA ASN A 76 8.46 11.24 17.14
C ASN A 76 7.53 11.43 18.34
N LEU A 77 7.05 10.32 18.94
CA LEU A 77 6.31 10.37 20.20
C LEU A 77 7.14 11.00 21.33
N TYR A 78 8.41 10.59 21.48
CA TYR A 78 9.33 11.23 22.42
C TYR A 78 9.50 12.73 22.14
N ARG A 79 9.65 13.12 20.87
CA ARG A 79 9.78 14.54 20.49
C ARG A 79 8.55 15.35 20.85
N PHE A 80 7.34 14.80 20.74
CA PHE A 80 6.13 15.52 21.16
C PHE A 80 6.16 15.94 22.64
N PHE A 81 6.69 15.09 23.53
CA PHE A 81 6.71 15.36 24.96
C PHE A 81 7.97 16.12 25.43
N TYR A 82 9.12 15.88 24.82
CA TYR A 82 10.41 16.37 25.35
C TYR A 82 11.15 17.34 24.43
N LEU A 83 10.95 17.25 23.11
CA LEU A 83 11.58 18.15 22.14
C LEU A 83 10.54 18.66 21.13
N PRO A 84 9.55 19.43 21.61
CA PRO A 84 8.40 19.88 20.82
C PRO A 84 8.77 20.38 19.42
N GLU A 85 9.76 21.26 19.31
CA GLU A 85 10.18 21.91 18.06
C GLU A 85 10.76 20.94 17.01
N ARG A 86 11.19 19.75 17.42
CA ARG A 86 11.73 18.71 16.52
C ARG A 86 10.68 17.67 16.13
N ALA A 87 9.47 17.74 16.68
CA ALA A 87 8.39 16.82 16.33
C ALA A 87 8.03 17.00 14.84
N SER A 88 7.85 15.90 14.14
CA SER A 88 7.46 15.87 12.73
C SER A 88 5.97 15.56 12.63
N PRO A 89 5.24 16.27 11.75
CA PRO A 89 3.82 16.01 11.60
C PRO A 89 3.58 14.66 10.90
N VAL A 90 2.71 13.86 11.48
CA VAL A 90 2.12 12.66 10.87
C VAL A 90 0.68 13.02 10.52
N MET A 91 0.36 13.07 9.23
CA MET A 91 -0.95 13.53 8.75
C MET A 91 -1.57 12.52 7.77
N PRO A 92 -2.90 12.35 7.78
CA PRO A 92 -3.58 11.54 6.79
C PRO A 92 -3.61 12.31 5.45
N LEU A 93 -3.51 11.59 4.33
CA LEU A 93 -3.65 12.18 2.99
C LEU A 93 -5.14 12.23 2.63
N ILE A 94 -5.73 13.42 2.72
CA ILE A 94 -7.15 13.70 2.53
C ILE A 94 -7.27 14.77 1.42
N PRO A 95 -7.80 14.41 0.25
CA PRO A 95 -8.08 15.36 -0.82
C PRO A 95 -8.92 16.55 -0.40
N GLY A 96 -8.43 17.76 -0.73
CA GLY A 96 -9.08 19.02 -0.39
C GLY A 96 -8.88 19.49 1.06
N VAL A 97 -8.22 18.69 1.91
CA VAL A 97 -7.89 19.06 3.29
C VAL A 97 -6.38 19.12 3.49
N THR A 98 -5.70 17.99 3.35
CA THR A 98 -4.23 17.93 3.44
C THR A 98 -3.58 17.85 2.08
N ILE A 99 -4.29 17.47 1.02
CA ILE A 99 -3.80 17.58 -0.36
C ILE A 99 -4.44 18.80 -1.01
N ARG A 100 -3.60 19.72 -1.49
CA ARG A 100 -4.04 20.92 -2.22
C ARG A 100 -4.81 20.55 -3.50
N THR A 101 -5.82 21.36 -3.85
CA THR A 101 -6.68 21.12 -5.01
C THR A 101 -5.87 21.09 -6.32
N GLU A 102 -4.83 21.91 -6.41
CA GLU A 102 -3.93 22.00 -7.56
C GLU A 102 -3.05 20.75 -7.70
N SER A 103 -2.67 20.15 -6.57
CA SER A 103 -1.89 18.90 -6.50
C SER A 103 -2.74 17.66 -6.71
N LEU A 104 -4.07 17.77 -6.61
CA LEU A 104 -4.97 16.63 -6.60
C LEU A 104 -4.86 15.75 -7.86
N PRO A 105 -4.86 16.29 -9.10
CA PRO A 105 -4.71 15.44 -10.30
C PRO A 105 -3.43 14.62 -10.29
N TRP A 106 -2.32 15.21 -9.85
CA TRP A 106 -1.01 14.56 -9.76
C TRP A 106 -0.98 13.50 -8.67
N PHE A 107 -1.51 13.80 -7.48
CA PHE A 107 -1.66 12.86 -6.38
C PHE A 107 -2.51 11.65 -6.81
N LEU A 108 -3.66 11.86 -7.44
CA LEU A 108 -4.57 10.80 -7.88
C LEU A 108 -3.91 9.89 -8.93
N ALA A 109 -3.25 10.49 -9.91
CA ALA A 109 -2.53 9.75 -10.95
C ALA A 109 -1.37 8.94 -10.35
N ALA A 110 -0.59 9.54 -9.46
CA ALA A 110 0.53 8.88 -8.81
C ALA A 110 0.06 7.74 -7.89
N ALA A 111 -0.99 7.97 -7.08
CA ALA A 111 -1.60 6.93 -6.26
C ALA A 111 -2.08 5.74 -7.09
N GLY A 112 -2.68 6.00 -8.26
CA GLY A 112 -3.07 4.96 -9.20
C GLY A 112 -1.92 4.10 -9.68
N VAL A 113 -0.82 4.72 -10.09
CA VAL A 113 0.37 4.00 -10.52
C VAL A 113 0.98 3.20 -9.37
N VAL A 114 1.15 3.81 -8.20
CA VAL A 114 1.80 3.16 -7.04
C VAL A 114 0.98 1.97 -6.53
N ILE A 115 -0.34 2.13 -6.36
CA ILE A 115 -1.21 1.04 -5.91
C ILE A 115 -1.29 -0.07 -6.97
N LEU A 116 -1.37 0.28 -8.26
CA LEU A 116 -1.36 -0.71 -9.32
C LEU A 116 -0.08 -1.55 -9.30
N LEU A 117 1.10 -0.90 -9.24
CA LEU A 117 2.39 -1.60 -9.18
C LEU A 117 2.50 -2.49 -7.93
N HIS A 118 2.02 -1.99 -6.78
CA HIS A 118 1.96 -2.72 -5.52
C HIS A 118 1.16 -4.02 -5.67
N GLU A 119 -0.07 -3.94 -6.19
CA GLU A 119 -0.99 -5.08 -6.32
C GLU A 119 -0.54 -6.07 -7.40
N LEU A 120 -0.03 -5.57 -8.53
CA LEU A 120 0.58 -6.41 -9.56
C LEU A 120 1.74 -7.24 -9.01
N SER A 121 2.54 -6.66 -8.12
CA SER A 121 3.67 -7.39 -7.52
C SER A 121 3.24 -8.53 -6.60
N HIS A 122 2.15 -8.36 -5.83
CA HIS A 122 1.53 -9.46 -5.10
C HIS A 122 1.07 -10.56 -6.05
N GLY A 123 0.46 -10.20 -7.18
CA GLY A 123 0.06 -11.16 -8.21
C GLY A 123 1.23 -11.92 -8.83
N VAL A 124 2.29 -11.23 -9.23
CA VAL A 124 3.52 -11.85 -9.76
C VAL A 124 4.08 -12.83 -8.73
N GLN A 125 4.13 -12.45 -7.47
CA GLN A 125 4.63 -13.32 -6.42
C GLN A 125 3.69 -14.50 -6.14
N CYS A 126 2.37 -14.34 -6.26
CA CYS A 126 1.42 -15.46 -6.17
C CYS A 126 1.71 -16.52 -7.24
N VAL A 127 1.96 -16.10 -8.49
CA VAL A 127 2.31 -17.01 -9.59
C VAL A 127 3.60 -17.79 -9.28
N VAL A 128 4.61 -17.11 -8.74
CA VAL A 128 5.93 -17.71 -8.41
C VAL A 128 5.84 -18.70 -7.24
N GLU A 129 4.87 -18.50 -6.34
CA GLU A 129 4.56 -19.37 -5.20
C GLU A 129 3.43 -20.36 -5.49
N GLU A 130 3.00 -20.48 -6.75
CA GLU A 130 1.95 -21.42 -7.20
C GLU A 130 0.59 -21.21 -6.51
N VAL A 131 0.32 -19.98 -6.06
CA VAL A 131 -0.98 -19.55 -5.54
C VAL A 131 -1.79 -18.95 -6.70
N PRO A 132 -2.91 -19.59 -7.11
CA PRO A 132 -3.72 -19.10 -8.23
C PRO A 132 -4.33 -17.72 -7.95
N ILE A 133 -4.45 -16.91 -9.00
CA ILE A 133 -5.14 -15.63 -8.97
C ILE A 133 -6.56 -15.84 -9.48
N ARG A 134 -7.57 -15.55 -8.66
CA ARG A 134 -8.98 -15.69 -9.04
C ARG A 134 -9.41 -14.54 -9.95
N SER A 135 -9.05 -13.32 -9.61
CA SER A 135 -9.36 -12.13 -10.40
C SER A 135 -8.30 -11.04 -10.24
N SER A 136 -8.19 -10.16 -11.24
CA SER A 136 -7.44 -8.91 -11.16
C SER A 136 -8.42 -7.75 -11.38
N ALA A 137 -8.76 -7.06 -10.30
CA ALA A 137 -9.64 -5.92 -10.38
C ALA A 137 -8.86 -4.63 -10.67
N ILE A 138 -9.48 -3.72 -11.40
CA ILE A 138 -9.11 -2.31 -11.40
C ILE A 138 -10.00 -1.65 -10.34
N LEU A 139 -9.41 -1.15 -9.27
CA LEU A 139 -10.08 -0.32 -8.28
C LEU A 139 -10.28 1.09 -8.87
N VAL A 140 -11.52 1.54 -8.87
CA VAL A 140 -11.92 2.92 -9.18
C VAL A 140 -12.61 3.49 -7.94
N ALA A 141 -11.83 4.00 -7.00
CA ALA A 141 -12.37 4.72 -5.85
C ALA A 141 -12.75 6.17 -6.23
N VAL A 142 -13.68 6.79 -5.49
CA VAL A 142 -14.02 8.23 -5.62
C VAL A 142 -12.79 9.13 -5.56
N VAL A 143 -11.76 8.63 -4.88
CA VAL A 143 -10.60 9.37 -4.44
C VAL A 143 -9.28 8.77 -4.94
N THR A 144 -9.27 7.62 -5.62
CA THR A 144 -8.05 7.03 -6.21
C THR A 144 -8.40 5.99 -7.27
N PHE A 145 -7.53 5.79 -8.25
CA PHE A 145 -7.54 4.60 -9.10
C PHE A 145 -6.53 3.59 -8.53
N GLY A 146 -6.61 2.30 -8.84
CA GLY A 146 -5.66 1.29 -8.37
C GLY A 146 -5.88 -0.07 -9.02
N GLY A 147 -5.02 -1.03 -8.73
CA GLY A 147 -5.28 -2.46 -8.99
C GLY A 147 -5.81 -3.13 -7.73
N ALA A 148 -6.33 -4.34 -7.85
CA ALA A 148 -6.42 -5.29 -6.76
C ALA A 148 -6.19 -6.68 -7.35
N VAL A 149 -5.31 -7.47 -6.75
CA VAL A 149 -5.13 -8.87 -7.15
C VAL A 149 -5.76 -9.75 -6.08
N GLU A 150 -6.71 -10.59 -6.47
CA GLU A 150 -7.40 -11.52 -5.56
C GLU A 150 -6.77 -12.92 -5.68
N PRO A 151 -5.88 -13.31 -4.77
CA PRO A 151 -5.39 -14.68 -4.70
C PRO A 151 -6.48 -15.64 -4.23
N ASP A 152 -6.32 -16.92 -4.55
CA ASP A 152 -7.12 -17.98 -3.93
C ASP A 152 -6.80 -18.08 -2.43
N GLU A 153 -7.73 -17.62 -1.59
CA GLU A 153 -7.53 -17.54 -0.13
C GLU A 153 -7.27 -18.91 0.50
N GLU A 154 -7.96 -19.97 0.05
CA GLU A 154 -7.79 -21.30 0.62
C GLU A 154 -6.40 -21.86 0.34
N LYS A 155 -5.91 -21.70 -0.89
CA LYS A 155 -4.53 -22.08 -1.25
C LYS A 155 -3.50 -21.20 -0.57
N LEU A 156 -3.75 -19.90 -0.45
CA LEU A 156 -2.87 -18.97 0.25
C LEU A 156 -2.72 -19.32 1.73
N GLU A 157 -3.82 -19.68 2.41
CA GLU A 157 -3.79 -20.10 3.82
C GLU A 157 -2.96 -21.37 4.01
N LYS A 158 -3.12 -22.34 3.11
CA LYS A 158 -2.38 -23.63 3.12
C LYS A 158 -0.92 -23.50 2.68
N ALA A 159 -0.53 -22.41 2.02
CA ALA A 159 0.83 -22.21 1.55
C ALA A 159 1.85 -22.15 2.71
N ALA A 160 3.11 -22.47 2.40
CA ALA A 160 4.20 -22.39 3.36
C ALA A 160 4.36 -20.96 3.90
N THR A 161 4.81 -20.81 5.15
CA THR A 161 5.03 -19.49 5.75
C THR A 161 5.96 -18.61 4.91
N SER A 162 7.02 -19.18 4.34
CA SER A 162 7.95 -18.43 3.49
C SER A 162 7.28 -17.92 2.21
N SER A 163 6.42 -18.72 1.59
CA SER A 163 5.61 -18.32 0.43
C SER A 163 4.66 -17.17 0.78
N LYS A 164 3.91 -17.30 1.88
CA LYS A 164 3.04 -16.22 2.39
C LYS A 164 3.82 -14.93 2.65
N MET A 165 4.96 -15.03 3.34
CA MET A 165 5.80 -13.87 3.63
C MET A 165 6.31 -13.20 2.36
N ARG A 166 6.76 -13.97 1.36
CA ARG A 166 7.19 -13.41 0.06
C ARG A 166 6.04 -12.70 -0.65
N ILE A 167 4.86 -13.33 -0.72
CA ILE A 167 3.67 -12.73 -1.33
C ILE A 167 3.35 -11.39 -0.68
N PHE A 168 3.21 -11.33 0.64
CA PHE A 168 2.87 -10.09 1.34
C PHE A 168 4.01 -9.05 1.34
N ALA A 169 5.27 -9.47 1.23
CA ALA A 169 6.40 -8.54 1.13
C ALA A 169 6.52 -7.87 -0.24
N ALA A 170 5.98 -8.49 -1.30
CA ALA A 170 6.17 -8.05 -2.69
C ALA A 170 5.70 -6.60 -2.93
N GLY A 171 4.50 -6.26 -2.45
CA GLY A 171 3.91 -4.92 -2.61
C GLY A 171 4.79 -3.82 -2.02
N SER A 172 5.22 -4.01 -0.77
CA SER A 172 6.13 -3.07 -0.11
C SER A 172 7.49 -2.99 -0.79
N MET A 173 8.04 -4.12 -1.24
CA MET A 173 9.33 -4.18 -1.92
C MET A 173 9.32 -3.38 -3.23
N VAL A 174 8.28 -3.50 -4.05
CA VAL A 174 8.16 -2.75 -5.31
C VAL A 174 8.02 -1.25 -5.03
N ASN A 175 7.24 -0.87 -4.02
CA ASN A 175 7.12 0.53 -3.63
C ASN A 175 8.45 1.11 -3.10
N LEU A 176 9.16 0.37 -2.24
CA LEU A 176 10.48 0.79 -1.75
C LEU A 176 11.48 0.92 -2.90
N ALA A 177 11.54 -0.08 -3.79
CA ALA A 177 12.42 -0.07 -4.96
C ALA A 177 12.10 1.11 -5.89
N THR A 178 10.83 1.40 -6.11
CA THR A 178 10.38 2.56 -6.91
C THR A 178 10.85 3.87 -6.28
N GLY A 179 10.69 4.01 -4.96
CA GLY A 179 11.16 5.19 -4.25
C GLY A 179 12.68 5.38 -4.33
N ILE A 180 13.46 4.32 -4.11
CA ILE A 180 14.93 4.35 -4.22
C ILE A 180 15.37 4.67 -5.65
N PHE A 181 14.73 4.05 -6.65
CA PHE A 181 14.99 4.35 -8.05
C PHE A 181 14.73 5.82 -8.37
N LEU A 182 13.63 6.40 -7.88
CA LEU A 182 13.30 7.80 -8.11
C LEU A 182 14.28 8.76 -7.44
N ILE A 183 14.85 8.42 -6.27
CA ILE A 183 15.94 9.21 -5.68
C ILE A 183 17.12 9.30 -6.65
N MET A 184 17.58 8.15 -7.16
CA MET A 184 18.69 8.11 -8.11
C MET A 184 18.33 8.85 -9.41
N PHE A 185 17.10 8.68 -9.90
CA PHE A 185 16.61 9.36 -11.09
C PHE A 185 16.60 10.89 -10.93
N PHE A 186 16.16 11.41 -9.77
CA PHE A 186 16.18 12.85 -9.50
C PHE A 186 17.59 13.41 -9.40
N ILE A 187 18.53 12.69 -8.79
CA ILE A 187 19.94 13.11 -8.71
C ILE A 187 20.54 13.26 -10.11
N LEU A 188 20.22 12.36 -11.04
CA LEU A 188 20.79 12.33 -12.38
C LEU A 188 20.08 13.26 -13.36
N LEU A 189 18.76 13.33 -13.30
CA LEU A 189 17.92 13.93 -14.35
C LEU A 189 16.96 15.00 -13.83
N GLY A 190 16.85 15.22 -12.52
CA GLY A 190 15.84 16.12 -11.94
C GLY A 190 15.86 17.55 -12.48
N GLY A 191 17.06 18.09 -12.74
CA GLY A 191 17.23 19.46 -13.26
C GLY A 191 16.83 19.67 -14.73
N VAL A 192 16.58 18.59 -15.49
CA VAL A 192 16.19 18.67 -16.91
C VAL A 192 14.74 18.24 -17.16
N LEU A 193 14.03 17.79 -16.13
CA LEU A 193 12.64 17.34 -16.27
C LEU A 193 11.71 18.54 -16.47
N PRO A 194 10.74 18.45 -17.41
CA PRO A 194 9.63 19.38 -17.45
C PRO A 194 8.89 19.40 -16.10
N GLU A 195 8.52 20.58 -15.62
CA GLU A 195 7.88 20.78 -14.32
C GLU A 195 6.70 19.82 -14.07
N PRO A 196 5.76 19.59 -15.01
CA PRO A 196 4.65 18.66 -14.77
C PRO A 196 5.11 17.22 -14.52
N VAL A 197 6.16 16.77 -15.23
CA VAL A 197 6.74 15.42 -15.06
C VAL A 197 7.44 15.33 -13.71
N TYR A 198 8.18 16.37 -13.33
CA TYR A 198 8.85 16.42 -12.04
C TYR A 198 7.85 16.32 -10.87
N ILE A 199 6.78 17.12 -10.89
CA ILE A 199 5.73 17.11 -9.85
C ILE A 199 5.06 15.74 -9.76
N PHE A 200 4.70 15.14 -10.91
CA PHE A 200 4.12 13.80 -10.94
C PHE A 200 5.04 12.76 -10.30
N LEU A 201 6.32 12.73 -10.71
CA LEU A 201 7.29 11.78 -10.18
C LEU A 201 7.59 12.02 -8.70
N GLN A 202 7.50 13.27 -8.24
CA GLN A 202 7.66 13.60 -6.82
C GLN A 202 6.52 12.99 -5.99
N TRP A 203 5.28 13.04 -6.50
CA TRP A 203 4.15 12.34 -5.89
C TRP A 203 4.32 10.83 -5.92
N VAL A 204 4.79 10.24 -7.04
CA VAL A 204 5.08 8.80 -7.12
C VAL A 204 6.12 8.43 -6.07
N TYR A 205 7.24 9.16 -5.99
CA TYR A 205 8.29 8.95 -4.98
C TYR A 205 7.74 9.02 -3.56
N PHE A 206 7.01 10.10 -3.24
CA PHE A 206 6.46 10.32 -1.92
C PHE A 206 5.51 9.20 -1.51
N LEU A 207 4.58 8.82 -2.39
CA LEU A 207 3.62 7.75 -2.12
C LEU A 207 4.29 6.38 -2.05
N SER A 208 5.23 6.08 -2.95
CA SER A 208 5.99 4.84 -2.95
C SER A 208 6.71 4.61 -1.62
N ILE A 209 7.46 5.60 -1.12
CA ILE A 209 8.15 5.45 0.18
C ILE A 209 7.16 5.33 1.34
N ASN A 210 6.16 6.21 1.42
CA ASN A 210 5.22 6.20 2.54
C ASN A 210 4.36 4.93 2.58
N ILE A 211 3.84 4.47 1.44
CA ILE A 211 3.04 3.24 1.37
C ILE A 211 3.91 2.02 1.70
N ALA A 212 5.15 1.94 1.18
CA ALA A 212 6.07 0.86 1.53
C ALA A 212 6.30 0.75 3.04
N LEU A 213 6.54 1.89 3.69
CA LEU A 213 6.82 1.95 5.11
C LEU A 213 5.57 1.66 5.96
N VAL A 214 4.44 2.32 5.67
CA VAL A 214 3.19 2.14 6.43
C VAL A 214 2.65 0.73 6.26
N ASN A 215 2.64 0.16 5.05
CA ASN A 215 2.09 -1.19 4.82
C ASN A 215 2.85 -2.28 5.56
N MET A 216 4.10 -2.03 5.98
CA MET A 216 4.87 -3.00 6.75
C MET A 216 4.59 -2.95 8.26
N LEU A 217 3.83 -1.97 8.76
CA LEU A 217 3.41 -1.99 10.16
C LEU A 217 2.61 -3.27 10.46
N PRO A 218 2.79 -3.88 11.65
CA PRO A 218 2.10 -5.12 12.02
C PRO A 218 0.65 -4.83 12.46
N ILE A 219 -0.12 -4.20 11.58
CA ILE A 219 -1.50 -3.80 11.77
C ILE A 219 -2.35 -4.45 10.68
N HIS A 220 -3.42 -5.16 11.03
CA HIS A 220 -4.38 -5.65 10.04
C HIS A 220 -5.28 -4.49 9.55
N PRO A 221 -5.54 -4.31 8.24
CA PRO A 221 -5.35 -5.25 7.12
C PRO A 221 -4.03 -5.13 6.33
N LEU A 222 -3.04 -4.35 6.81
CA LEU A 222 -1.78 -4.11 6.11
C LEU A 222 -0.95 -5.39 5.93
N ASP A 223 -0.07 -5.38 4.94
CA ASP A 223 0.79 -6.51 4.58
C ASP A 223 1.69 -6.97 5.74
N GLY A 224 2.26 -6.04 6.49
CA GLY A 224 3.10 -6.31 7.66
C GLY A 224 2.35 -7.05 8.75
N GLY A 225 1.06 -6.76 8.92
CA GLY A 225 0.17 -7.52 9.80
C GLY A 225 -0.01 -8.96 9.32
N ARG A 226 -0.14 -9.17 8.00
CA ARG A 226 -0.26 -10.52 7.39
C ARG A 226 1.04 -11.30 7.48
N ILE A 227 2.19 -10.66 7.28
CA ILE A 227 3.53 -11.24 7.49
C ILE A 227 3.69 -11.66 8.95
N PHE A 228 3.37 -10.76 9.90
CA PHE A 228 3.47 -11.04 11.33
C PHE A 228 2.57 -12.21 11.74
N LYS A 229 1.32 -12.23 11.26
CA LYS A 229 0.39 -13.35 11.47
C LYS A 229 0.95 -14.66 10.92
N ALA A 230 1.47 -14.68 9.69
CA ALA A 230 2.04 -15.88 9.09
C ALA A 230 3.28 -16.40 9.83
N PHE A 231 4.05 -15.51 10.45
CA PHE A 231 5.20 -15.85 11.29
C PHE A 231 4.76 -16.42 12.64
N ILE A 232 3.85 -15.72 13.34
CA ILE A 232 3.43 -16.08 14.69
C ILE A 232 2.49 -17.30 14.72
N SER A 233 1.81 -17.60 13.60
CA SER A 233 0.90 -18.76 13.51
C SER A 233 1.61 -20.10 13.71
N LYS A 234 2.94 -20.14 13.66
CA LYS A 234 3.75 -21.32 14.02
C LYS A 234 3.75 -21.62 15.52
N TRP A 235 3.48 -20.62 16.38
CA TRP A 235 3.42 -20.81 17.83
C TRP A 235 2.04 -21.34 18.26
N GLN A 236 2.00 -22.62 18.66
CA GLN A 236 0.77 -23.29 19.08
C GLN A 236 0.09 -22.68 20.30
N ARG A 237 0.85 -22.09 21.23
CA ARG A 237 0.31 -21.42 22.44
C ARG A 237 0.64 -19.93 22.40
N GLY A 238 -0.38 -19.09 22.59
CA GLY A 238 -0.23 -17.64 22.73
C GLY A 238 -0.08 -16.83 21.44
N GLY A 239 0.12 -17.45 20.28
CA GLY A 239 0.34 -16.73 19.00
C GLY A 239 -0.77 -15.71 18.68
N LYS A 240 -2.04 -16.09 18.85
CA LYS A 240 -3.19 -15.18 18.63
C LYS A 240 -3.24 -14.00 19.62
N ILE A 241 -2.73 -14.19 20.84
CA ILE A 241 -2.68 -13.12 21.84
C ILE A 241 -1.56 -12.15 21.46
N ILE A 242 -0.39 -12.66 21.11
CA ILE A 242 0.75 -11.86 20.64
C ILE A 242 0.34 -11.05 19.40
N GLU A 243 -0.31 -11.68 18.42
CA GLU A 243 -0.85 -11.01 17.22
C GLU A 243 -1.70 -9.79 17.59
N ARG A 244 -2.71 -9.97 18.46
CA ARG A 244 -3.61 -8.89 18.86
C ARG A 244 -2.90 -7.81 19.67
N VAL A 245 -2.08 -8.20 20.64
CA VAL A 245 -1.35 -7.25 21.49
C VAL A 245 -0.45 -6.38 20.63
N THR A 246 0.36 -6.98 19.75
CA THR A 246 1.22 -6.24 18.80
C THR A 246 0.38 -5.31 17.92
N MET A 247 -0.70 -5.82 17.30
CA MET A 247 -1.57 -5.01 16.45
C MET A 247 -2.12 -3.77 17.19
N TYR A 248 -2.70 -3.96 18.37
CA TYR A 248 -3.27 -2.84 19.13
C TYR A 248 -2.19 -1.88 19.64
N SER A 249 -1.01 -2.37 20.05
CA SER A 249 0.11 -1.51 20.44
C SER A 249 0.56 -0.60 19.29
N PHE A 250 0.65 -1.12 18.07
CA PHE A 250 1.01 -0.32 16.90
C PHE A 250 -0.10 0.63 16.44
N ILE A 251 -1.38 0.24 16.56
CA ILE A 251 -2.51 1.14 16.33
C ILE A 251 -2.45 2.32 17.31
N ILE A 252 -2.26 2.05 18.61
CA ILE A 252 -2.16 3.10 19.63
C ILE A 252 -0.95 4.00 19.37
N LEU A 253 0.21 3.43 19.03
CA LEU A 253 1.41 4.20 18.71
C LEU A 253 1.20 5.13 17.51
N MET A 254 0.58 4.63 16.44
CA MET A 254 0.27 5.41 15.24
C MET A 254 -0.79 6.49 15.55
N ALA A 255 -1.87 6.12 16.22
CA ALA A 255 -2.94 7.04 16.58
C ALA A 255 -2.44 8.16 17.50
N SER A 256 -1.54 7.85 18.44
CA SER A 256 -0.93 8.84 19.32
C SER A 256 -0.10 9.85 18.53
N ASN A 257 0.72 9.37 17.59
CA ASN A 257 1.48 10.24 16.68
C ASN A 257 0.55 11.13 15.84
N LEU A 258 -0.52 10.56 15.28
CA LEU A 258 -1.50 11.29 14.47
C LEU A 258 -2.24 12.36 15.28
N ILE A 259 -2.78 12.00 16.45
CA ILE A 259 -3.55 12.91 17.31
C ILE A 259 -2.66 14.06 17.80
N LEU A 260 -1.46 13.75 18.30
CA LEU A 260 -0.52 14.78 18.75
C LEU A 260 -0.08 15.69 17.59
N SER A 261 0.08 15.13 16.39
CA SER A 261 0.35 15.93 15.19
C SER A 261 -0.80 16.89 14.88
N LEU A 262 -2.05 16.41 14.89
CA LEU A 262 -3.22 17.25 14.61
C LEU A 262 -3.45 18.32 15.68
N ILE A 263 -3.25 18.01 16.96
CA ILE A 263 -3.36 18.98 18.04
C ILE A 263 -2.30 20.09 17.89
N ARG A 264 -1.08 19.71 17.51
CA ARG A 264 0.05 20.64 17.46
C ARG A 264 0.10 21.47 16.19
N PHE A 265 -0.09 20.82 15.05
CA PHE A 265 0.17 21.38 13.73
C PHE A 265 -1.12 21.70 12.97
N GLY A 266 -2.27 21.18 13.42
CA GLY A 266 -3.51 21.23 12.66
C GLY A 266 -3.41 20.41 11.36
N PHE A 267 -4.25 20.76 10.39
CA PHE A 267 -4.14 20.24 9.03
C PHE A 267 -3.23 21.17 8.22
N ILE A 268 -2.07 20.66 7.81
CA ILE A 268 -1.14 21.39 6.93
C ILE A 268 -1.32 20.87 5.49
N PRO A 269 -1.79 21.70 4.55
CA PRO A 269 -1.91 21.30 3.16
C PRO A 269 -0.54 21.18 2.48
N ILE A 270 -0.30 20.01 1.88
CA ILE A 270 0.84 19.65 1.04
C ILE A 270 0.47 19.63 -0.45
#